data_AF-A2FSF8-F1
#
_entry.id   AF-A2FSF8-F1
#
_cell.length_a   1.000
_cell.length_b   1.000
_cell.length_c   1.000
_cell.angle_alpha   90.00
_cell.angle_beta   90.00
_cell.angle_gamma   90.00
#
_symmetry.space_group_name_H-M   'P 1'
#
loop_
_entity.id
_entity.type
_entity.pdbx_description
1 polymer ?
#
loop_
_entity_poly.entity_id
_entity_poly.type
_entity_poly.pdbx_seq_one_letter_code
_entity_poly.pdbx_strand_id
1 'polypeptide(L)'
;MDESPDPCPKFWDLLTEQDKMSYKYLRQTLASPRCKNRRNRSAKTFNDILEAIKKFVVRGDGRDHDRALVCGVCWLRNSIAINTRQLRLILSKCKSSINGSFQTLGYGTIPNGTESSAELIKYFPEFEGNFNELRQWTVRQLNNQVATPPKLTEIITQTYAPATNLIPTPSTQFPPIVPPQPIHPTSLLSNNEIIIQSKEPTIVTASPRPA
;
A
#
# COMPACT_ATOMS: atom_id res chain seq x y z
N MET A 1 -18.42 8.93 20.54
CA MET A 1 -17.98 8.02 19.46
C MET A 1 -18.02 8.84 18.20
N ASP A 2 -16.85 9.20 17.67
CA ASP A 2 -16.72 9.95 16.43
C ASP A 2 -16.85 8.93 15.27
N GLU A 3 -18.07 8.76 14.76
CA GLU A 3 -18.29 7.96 13.55
C GLU A 3 -17.91 8.84 12.35
N SER A 4 -16.62 8.86 12.01
CA SER A 4 -16.21 9.29 10.69
C SER A 4 -16.88 8.39 9.66
N PRO A 5 -17.57 8.92 8.63
CA PRO A 5 -18.27 8.10 7.66
C PRO A 5 -17.31 7.11 7.02
N ASP A 6 -17.73 5.84 6.98
CA ASP A 6 -16.94 4.75 6.45
C ASP A 6 -16.47 5.11 5.02
N PRO A 7 -15.15 5.09 4.73
CA PRO A 7 -14.64 5.65 3.49
C PRO A 7 -15.22 4.91 2.27
N CYS A 8 -15.70 5.69 1.31
CA CYS A 8 -16.27 5.18 0.07
C CYS A 8 -15.16 4.52 -0.78
N PRO A 9 -15.42 3.36 -1.41
CA PRO A 9 -14.48 2.76 -2.35
C PRO A 9 -14.13 3.70 -3.50
N LYS A 10 -12.88 3.63 -4.00
CA LYS A 10 -12.38 4.56 -5.02
C LYS A 10 -13.19 4.47 -6.33
N PHE A 11 -13.61 3.25 -6.67
CA PHE A 11 -14.24 2.94 -7.96
C PHE A 11 -15.78 2.83 -7.83
N TRP A 12 -16.36 3.40 -6.77
CA TRP A 12 -17.78 3.22 -6.43
C TRP A 12 -18.73 3.60 -7.57
N ASP A 13 -18.42 4.67 -8.30
CA ASP A 13 -19.26 5.19 -9.37
C ASP A 13 -19.24 4.34 -10.63
N LEU A 14 -18.31 3.40 -10.74
CA LEU A 14 -18.30 2.42 -11.84
C LEU A 14 -19.41 1.39 -11.69
N LEU A 15 -19.95 1.17 -10.48
CA LEU A 15 -20.98 0.15 -10.25
C LEU A 15 -22.38 0.60 -10.69
N THR A 16 -23.19 -0.37 -11.13
CA THR A 16 -24.63 -0.15 -11.28
C THR A 16 -25.29 -0.01 -9.90
N GLU A 17 -26.48 0.57 -9.84
CA GLU A 17 -27.23 0.65 -8.57
C GLU A 17 -27.47 -0.75 -7.95
N GLN A 18 -27.71 -1.75 -8.79
CA GLN A 18 -27.86 -3.14 -8.32
C GLN A 18 -26.57 -3.69 -7.71
N ASP A 19 -25.42 -3.41 -8.32
CA ASP A 19 -24.12 -3.85 -7.79
C ASP A 19 -23.72 -3.05 -6.54
N LYS A 20 -24.07 -1.76 -6.46
CA LYS A 20 -23.92 -0.95 -5.24
C LYS A 20 -24.72 -1.54 -4.08
N MET A 21 -25.98 -1.92 -4.32
CA MET A 21 -26.82 -2.58 -3.31
C MET A 21 -26.22 -3.92 -2.88
N SER A 22 -25.81 -4.75 -3.84
CA SER A 22 -25.18 -6.05 -3.60
C SER A 22 -23.87 -5.92 -2.81
N TYR A 23 -23.03 -4.93 -3.15
CA TYR A 23 -21.79 -4.64 -2.43
C TYR A 23 -22.06 -4.25 -0.98
N LYS A 24 -23.03 -3.35 -0.73
CA LYS A 24 -23.41 -2.94 0.63
C LYS A 24 -23.87 -4.13 1.45
N TYR A 25 -24.72 -4.98 0.89
CA TYR A 25 -25.20 -6.19 1.54
C TYR A 25 -24.05 -7.17 1.86
N LEU A 26 -23.15 -7.39 0.89
CA LEU A 26 -21.97 -8.24 1.07
C LEU A 26 -21.07 -7.68 2.19
N ARG A 27 -20.73 -6.39 2.15
CA ARG A 27 -19.93 -5.72 3.18
C ARG A 27 -20.54 -5.87 4.58
N GLN A 28 -21.84 -5.63 4.73
CA GLN A 28 -22.55 -5.82 6.00
C GLN A 28 -22.49 -7.27 6.48
N THR A 29 -22.66 -8.22 5.57
CA THR A 29 -22.57 -9.67 5.86
C THR A 29 -21.17 -10.03 6.34
N LEU A 30 -20.12 -9.56 5.68
CA LEU A 30 -18.72 -9.84 6.03
C LEU A 30 -18.28 -9.16 7.33
N ALA A 31 -18.90 -8.03 7.70
CA ALA A 31 -18.67 -7.35 8.97
C ALA A 31 -19.31 -8.09 10.18
N SER A 32 -20.25 -9.01 9.93
CA SER A 32 -20.93 -9.81 10.95
C SER A 32 -19.94 -10.54 11.86
N PRO A 33 -20.22 -10.68 13.17
CA PRO A 33 -19.42 -11.49 14.09
C PRO A 33 -19.23 -12.94 13.63
N ARG A 34 -20.14 -13.49 12.82
CA ARG A 34 -20.03 -14.84 12.25
C ARG A 34 -18.86 -14.98 11.27
N CYS A 35 -18.53 -13.89 10.58
CA CYS A 35 -17.43 -13.80 9.62
C CYS A 35 -16.12 -13.29 10.26
N LYS A 36 -16.13 -12.97 11.57
CA LYS A 36 -14.90 -12.59 12.29
C LYS A 36 -14.07 -13.84 12.60
N ASN A 37 -12.82 -13.85 12.13
CA ASN A 37 -11.86 -14.93 12.40
C ASN A 37 -11.79 -15.28 13.89
N ARG A 38 -12.09 -16.54 14.22
CA ARG A 38 -11.76 -17.15 15.52
C ARG A 38 -10.41 -17.85 15.40
N ARG A 39 -9.56 -17.79 16.43
CA ARG A 39 -8.15 -18.26 16.42
C ARG A 39 -7.94 -19.65 15.79
N ASN A 40 -8.92 -20.56 15.90
CA ASN A 40 -8.78 -21.94 15.44
C ASN A 40 -9.51 -22.26 14.11
N ARG A 41 -10.20 -21.29 13.50
CA ARG A 41 -10.94 -21.47 12.23
C ARG A 41 -10.69 -20.36 11.21
N SER A 42 -9.70 -19.50 11.47
CA SER A 42 -9.40 -18.29 10.69
C SER A 42 -9.18 -18.56 9.20
N ALA A 43 -8.49 -19.64 8.85
CA ALA A 43 -8.22 -20.03 7.46
C ALA A 43 -9.51 -20.34 6.70
N LYS A 44 -10.31 -21.29 7.22
CA LYS A 44 -11.59 -21.67 6.61
C LYS A 44 -12.53 -20.48 6.48
N THR A 45 -12.70 -19.70 7.55
CA THR A 45 -13.53 -18.50 7.52
C THR A 45 -13.06 -17.51 6.45
N PHE A 46 -11.75 -17.28 6.31
CA PHE A 46 -11.25 -16.38 5.29
C PHE A 46 -11.42 -16.94 3.86
N ASN A 47 -11.32 -18.25 3.67
CA ASN A 47 -11.65 -18.88 2.39
C ASN A 47 -13.14 -18.70 2.06
N ASP A 48 -14.06 -18.92 3.01
CA ASP A 48 -15.50 -18.69 2.81
C ASP A 48 -15.78 -17.22 2.43
N ILE A 49 -15.05 -16.28 3.03
CA ILE A 49 -15.11 -14.84 2.70
C ILE A 49 -14.65 -14.60 1.26
N LEU A 50 -13.51 -15.16 0.84
CA LEU A 50 -13.02 -15.02 -0.53
C LEU A 50 -14.00 -15.61 -1.55
N GLU A 51 -14.60 -16.75 -1.24
CA GLU A 51 -15.63 -17.36 -2.11
C GLU A 51 -16.89 -16.50 -2.19
N ALA A 52 -17.32 -15.87 -1.10
CA ALA A 52 -18.44 -14.93 -1.12
C ALA A 52 -18.15 -13.70 -2.01
N ILE A 53 -16.94 -13.14 -1.92
CA ILE A 53 -16.51 -12.04 -2.79
C ILE A 53 -16.41 -12.50 -4.24
N LYS A 54 -15.84 -13.69 -4.49
CA LYS A 54 -15.71 -14.26 -5.84
C LYS A 54 -17.06 -14.41 -6.52
N LYS A 55 -18.07 -14.93 -5.82
CA LYS A 55 -19.45 -15.04 -6.33
C LYS A 55 -20.07 -13.70 -6.69
N PHE A 56 -19.72 -12.65 -5.96
CA PHE A 56 -20.17 -11.30 -6.30
C PHE A 56 -19.44 -10.75 -7.53
N VAL A 57 -18.11 -10.90 -7.56
CA VAL A 57 -17.24 -10.33 -8.60
C VAL A 57 -17.38 -11.05 -9.93
N VAL A 58 -17.22 -12.38 -9.95
CA VAL A 58 -17.14 -13.22 -11.14
C VAL A 58 -18.51 -13.79 -11.47
N ARG A 59 -19.28 -13.05 -12.27
CA ARG A 59 -20.60 -13.48 -12.76
C ARG A 59 -20.55 -13.92 -14.23
N GLY A 60 -19.43 -13.69 -14.91
CA GLY A 60 -19.29 -13.96 -16.34
C GLY A 60 -20.00 -12.93 -17.21
N ASP A 61 -20.21 -11.72 -16.67
CA ASP A 61 -20.78 -10.59 -17.41
C ASP A 61 -19.71 -9.51 -17.64
N GLY A 62 -20.02 -8.51 -18.48
CA GLY A 62 -19.08 -7.44 -18.84
C GLY A 62 -18.70 -6.48 -17.70
N ARG A 63 -19.22 -6.68 -16.48
CA ARG A 63 -19.06 -5.81 -15.31
C ARG A 63 -18.26 -6.49 -14.19
N ASP A 64 -17.73 -7.68 -14.44
CA ASP A 64 -16.82 -8.39 -13.53
C ASP A 64 -15.62 -7.51 -13.15
N HIS A 65 -15.09 -6.75 -14.12
CA HIS A 65 -13.97 -5.82 -13.93
C HIS A 65 -14.30 -4.70 -12.93
N ASP A 66 -15.45 -4.05 -13.06
CA ASP A 66 -15.87 -2.97 -12.16
C ASP A 66 -16.02 -3.46 -10.71
N ARG A 67 -16.64 -4.65 -10.55
CA ARG A 67 -16.78 -5.29 -9.24
C ARG A 67 -15.43 -5.69 -8.65
N ALA A 68 -14.52 -6.21 -9.47
CA ALA A 68 -13.16 -6.55 -9.05
C ALA A 68 -12.37 -5.33 -8.58
N LEU A 69 -12.46 -4.20 -9.31
CA LEU A 69 -11.84 -2.93 -8.95
C LEU A 69 -12.34 -2.43 -7.58
N VAL A 70 -13.65 -2.36 -7.40
CA VAL A 70 -14.26 -1.88 -6.15
C VAL A 70 -13.97 -2.81 -4.96
N CYS A 71 -13.96 -4.12 -5.19
CA CYS A 71 -13.62 -5.07 -4.14
C CYS A 71 -12.11 -5.11 -3.86
N GLY A 72 -11.27 -4.62 -4.77
CA GLY A 72 -9.82 -4.70 -4.66
C GLY A 72 -9.29 -6.12 -4.79
N VAL A 73 -9.95 -6.97 -5.56
CA VAL A 73 -9.52 -8.35 -5.79
C VAL A 73 -10.00 -8.85 -7.14
N CYS A 74 -9.11 -9.49 -7.89
CA CYS A 74 -9.46 -10.21 -9.11
C CYS A 74 -8.81 -11.59 -9.14
N TRP A 75 -9.48 -12.53 -9.80
CA TRP A 75 -8.99 -13.88 -10.02
C TRP A 75 -8.39 -13.95 -11.41
N LEU A 76 -7.10 -14.23 -11.46
CA LEU A 76 -6.33 -14.41 -12.68
C LEU A 76 -6.21 -15.92 -12.97
N ARG A 77 -5.40 -16.33 -13.96
CA ARG A 77 -5.41 -17.73 -14.42
C ARG A 77 -4.95 -18.70 -13.33
N ASN A 78 -3.82 -18.40 -12.69
CA ASN A 78 -3.19 -19.25 -11.68
C ASN A 78 -2.88 -18.48 -10.39
N SER A 79 -3.42 -17.28 -10.24
CA SER A 79 -3.06 -16.32 -9.22
C SER A 79 -4.28 -15.47 -8.84
N ILE A 80 -4.15 -14.72 -7.74
CA ILE A 80 -5.11 -13.73 -7.29
C ILE A 80 -4.38 -12.41 -7.15
N ALA A 81 -4.91 -11.34 -7.74
CA ALA A 81 -4.37 -10.01 -7.53
C ALA A 81 -5.20 -9.26 -6.49
N ILE A 82 -4.52 -8.55 -5.60
CA ILE A 82 -5.15 -7.83 -4.49
C ILE A 82 -4.71 -6.38 -4.45
N ASN A 83 -5.68 -5.47 -4.30
CA ASN A 83 -5.46 -4.10 -3.87
C ASN A 83 -5.93 -3.98 -2.42
N THR A 84 -4.97 -4.02 -1.48
CA THR A 84 -5.27 -4.01 -0.05
C THR A 84 -5.96 -2.72 0.42
N ARG A 85 -5.88 -1.61 -0.34
CA ARG A 85 -6.57 -0.35 -0.01
C ARG A 85 -8.06 -0.42 -0.28
N GLN A 86 -8.48 -1.12 -1.34
CA GLN A 86 -9.89 -1.36 -1.65
C GLN A 86 -10.43 -2.56 -0.86
N LEU A 87 -9.67 -3.67 -0.81
CA LEU A 87 -10.10 -4.90 -0.14
C LEU A 87 -10.37 -4.73 1.36
N ARG A 88 -9.65 -3.83 2.04
CA ARG A 88 -9.93 -3.50 3.44
C ARG A 88 -11.31 -2.87 3.66
N LEU A 89 -11.87 -2.19 2.65
CA LEU A 89 -13.14 -1.48 2.76
C LEU A 89 -14.31 -2.46 2.80
N ILE A 90 -14.29 -3.47 1.92
CA ILE A 90 -15.33 -4.50 1.90
C ILE A 90 -15.22 -5.48 3.08
N LEU A 91 -13.99 -5.73 3.55
CA LEU A 91 -13.74 -6.67 4.66
C LEU A 91 -13.83 -6.04 6.05
N SER A 92 -13.71 -4.71 6.16
CA SER A 92 -13.49 -4.00 7.42
C SER A 92 -12.32 -4.59 8.23
N LYS A 93 -11.20 -4.90 7.56
CA LYS A 93 -9.98 -5.49 8.15
C LYS A 93 -8.75 -4.67 7.81
N CYS A 94 -7.77 -4.63 8.71
CA CYS A 94 -6.49 -3.96 8.44
C CYS A 94 -5.59 -4.76 7.49
N LYS A 95 -4.61 -4.08 6.87
CA LYS A 95 -3.66 -4.64 5.90
C LYS A 95 -2.92 -5.87 6.45
N SER A 96 -2.44 -5.83 7.70
CA SER A 96 -1.73 -6.94 8.32
C SER A 96 -2.63 -8.18 8.50
N SER A 97 -3.89 -7.97 8.91
CA SER A 97 -4.87 -9.06 9.03
C SER A 97 -5.18 -9.71 7.68
N ILE A 98 -5.34 -8.92 6.62
CA ILE A 98 -5.58 -9.43 5.26
C ILE A 98 -4.37 -10.22 4.78
N ASN A 99 -3.18 -9.63 4.89
CA ASN A 99 -1.93 -10.27 4.45
C ASN A 99 -1.67 -11.59 5.18
N GLY A 100 -1.84 -11.62 6.51
CA GLY A 100 -1.69 -12.83 7.30
C GLY A 100 -2.73 -13.90 6.95
N SER A 101 -3.95 -13.50 6.61
CA SER A 101 -4.99 -14.46 6.20
C SER A 101 -4.67 -15.10 4.85
N PHE A 102 -4.18 -14.33 3.87
CA PHE A 102 -3.68 -14.89 2.61
C PHE A 102 -2.49 -15.83 2.82
N GLN A 103 -1.52 -15.47 3.67
CA GLN A 103 -0.40 -16.34 4.00
C GLN A 103 -0.85 -17.65 4.67
N THR A 104 -1.83 -17.57 5.58
CA THR A 104 -2.43 -18.75 6.24
C THR A 104 -3.12 -19.66 5.23
N LEU A 105 -3.71 -19.10 4.16
CA LEU A 105 -4.26 -19.85 3.04
C LEU A 105 -3.20 -20.38 2.06
N GLY A 106 -1.91 -20.12 2.30
CA GLY A 106 -0.81 -20.56 1.43
C GLY A 106 -0.52 -19.63 0.25
N TYR A 107 -1.13 -18.44 0.18
CA TYR A 107 -0.85 -17.48 -0.90
C TYR A 107 0.43 -16.70 -0.63
N GLY A 108 1.47 -16.97 -1.43
CA GLY A 108 2.71 -16.20 -1.48
C GLY A 108 2.61 -15.02 -2.46
N THR A 109 3.41 -13.98 -2.23
CA THR A 109 3.54 -12.85 -3.17
C THR A 109 4.49 -13.23 -4.30
N ILE A 110 4.06 -13.03 -5.55
CA ILE A 110 4.96 -13.09 -6.70
C ILE A 110 5.69 -11.73 -6.77
N PRO A 111 7.01 -11.71 -7.01
CA PRO A 111 7.72 -10.45 -7.25
C PRO A 111 7.04 -9.65 -8.36
N ASN A 112 6.87 -8.35 -8.13
CA ASN A 112 6.29 -7.43 -9.12
C ASN A 112 7.23 -7.34 -10.34
N GLY A 113 7.00 -8.19 -11.32
CA GLY A 113 7.74 -8.25 -12.59
C GLY A 113 6.82 -7.99 -13.78
N THR A 114 7.42 -7.88 -14.96
CA THR A 114 6.73 -7.62 -16.23
C THR A 114 5.56 -8.59 -16.46
N GLU A 115 5.72 -9.87 -16.13
CA GLU A 115 4.69 -10.91 -16.21
C GLU A 115 3.44 -10.60 -15.36
N SER A 116 3.64 -10.26 -14.07
CA SER A 116 2.54 -9.96 -13.15
C SER A 116 1.78 -8.68 -13.54
N SER A 117 2.51 -7.69 -14.05
CA SER A 117 1.92 -6.46 -14.58
C SER A 117 1.17 -6.72 -15.87
N ALA A 118 1.70 -7.55 -16.76
CA ALA A 118 1.05 -7.92 -18.02
C ALA A 118 -0.26 -8.69 -17.78
N GLU A 119 -0.30 -9.60 -16.81
CA GLU A 119 -1.53 -10.33 -16.46
C GLU A 119 -2.59 -9.36 -15.88
N LEU A 120 -2.16 -8.39 -15.06
CA LEU A 120 -3.02 -7.34 -14.54
C LEU A 120 -3.53 -6.40 -15.64
N ILE A 121 -2.68 -5.94 -16.56
CA ILE A 121 -3.08 -5.06 -17.69
C ILE A 121 -4.02 -5.82 -18.63
N LYS A 122 -3.77 -7.10 -18.86
CA LYS A 122 -4.68 -7.94 -19.63
C LYS A 122 -6.07 -8.02 -18.98
N TYR A 123 -6.14 -8.02 -17.65
CA TYR A 123 -7.40 -8.03 -16.91
C TYR A 123 -8.03 -6.64 -16.79
N PHE A 124 -7.23 -5.58 -16.62
CA PHE A 124 -7.62 -4.19 -16.52
C PHE A 124 -6.86 -3.37 -17.58
N PRO A 125 -7.34 -3.31 -18.83
CA PRO A 125 -6.65 -2.60 -19.90
C PRO A 125 -6.37 -1.13 -19.58
N GLU A 126 -7.23 -0.50 -18.76
CA GLU A 126 -7.08 0.87 -18.27
C GLU A 126 -5.86 1.10 -17.35
N PHE A 127 -5.18 0.03 -16.93
CA PHE A 127 -3.94 0.13 -16.17
C PHE A 127 -2.69 0.29 -17.05
N GLU A 128 -2.83 0.12 -18.37
CA GLU A 128 -1.73 0.37 -19.30
C GLU A 128 -1.23 1.82 -19.20
N GLY A 129 0.07 1.98 -18.97
CA GLY A 129 0.69 3.30 -18.70
C GLY A 129 0.38 3.90 -17.31
N ASN A 130 -0.57 3.33 -16.55
CA ASN A 130 -0.93 3.81 -15.21
C ASN A 130 -0.17 3.06 -14.11
N PHE A 131 1.13 3.35 -13.99
CA PHE A 131 2.00 2.73 -12.98
C PHE A 131 1.57 2.99 -11.54
N ASN A 132 0.87 4.10 -11.30
CA ASN A 132 0.36 4.44 -9.97
C ASN A 132 -0.74 3.48 -9.52
N GLU A 133 -1.62 3.06 -10.43
CA GLU A 133 -2.59 2.02 -10.13
C GLU A 133 -1.93 0.65 -10.03
N LEU A 134 -1.09 0.26 -10.99
CA LEU A 134 -0.43 -1.06 -10.98
C LEU A 134 0.32 -1.34 -9.66
N ARG A 135 1.05 -0.35 -9.13
CA ARG A 135 1.81 -0.50 -7.88
C ARG A 135 0.93 -0.73 -6.64
N GLN A 136 -0.35 -0.44 -6.70
CA GLN A 136 -1.30 -0.68 -5.61
C GLN A 136 -1.82 -2.12 -5.58
N TRP A 137 -1.60 -2.87 -6.67
CA TRP A 137 -1.98 -4.26 -6.79
C TRP A 137 -0.79 -5.18 -6.51
N THR A 138 -1.06 -6.32 -5.91
CA THR A 138 -0.06 -7.36 -5.66
C THR A 138 -0.61 -8.68 -6.12
N VAL A 139 0.12 -9.37 -6.99
CA VAL A 139 -0.25 -10.71 -7.47
C VAL A 139 0.26 -11.75 -6.48
N ARG A 140 -0.61 -12.68 -6.11
CA ARG A 140 -0.31 -13.78 -5.21
C ARG A 140 -0.70 -15.11 -5.80
N GLN A 141 0.10 -16.13 -5.55
CA GLN A 141 -0.16 -17.48 -6.02
C GLN A 141 -0.11 -18.45 -4.86
N LEU A 142 -0.88 -19.53 -4.98
CA LEU A 142 -0.83 -20.60 -3.98
C LEU A 142 0.57 -21.24 -4.05
N ASN A 143 1.32 -21.13 -2.97
CA ASN A 143 2.62 -21.77 -2.87
C ASN A 143 2.39 -23.27 -2.72
N ASN A 144 2.54 -24.02 -3.81
CA ASN A 144 2.56 -25.49 -3.75
C ASN A 144 3.88 -26.02 -3.14
N GLN A 145 4.83 -25.13 -2.88
CA GLN A 145 6.06 -25.39 -2.16
C GLN A 145 5.76 -25.15 -0.67
N VAL A 146 5.93 -26.19 0.15
CA VAL A 146 5.94 -26.09 1.62
C VAL A 146 7.14 -25.26 2.03
N ALA A 147 7.06 -23.94 1.86
CA ALA A 147 8.08 -23.03 2.35
C ALA A 147 7.92 -22.99 3.87
N THR A 148 8.60 -23.90 4.57
CA THR A 148 8.92 -23.72 5.98
C THR A 148 9.48 -22.31 6.13
N PRO A 149 8.84 -21.42 6.90
CA PRO A 149 9.46 -20.14 7.20
C PRO A 149 10.80 -20.45 7.88
N PRO A 150 11.91 -19.79 7.50
CA PRO A 150 13.16 -19.94 8.22
C PRO A 150 12.86 -19.61 9.68
N LYS A 151 12.99 -20.62 10.54
CA LYS A 151 12.80 -20.43 11.98
C LYS A 151 13.85 -19.41 12.41
N LEU A 152 13.43 -18.35 13.09
CA LEU A 152 14.33 -17.34 13.66
C LEU A 152 15.48 -17.94 14.49
N THR A 153 15.31 -19.17 15.01
CA THR A 153 16.35 -19.93 15.69
C THR A 153 17.59 -20.24 14.84
N GLU A 154 17.47 -20.39 13.52
CA GLU A 154 18.65 -20.66 12.66
C GLU A 154 19.52 -19.41 12.48
N ILE A 155 18.91 -18.22 12.43
CA ILE A 155 19.63 -16.94 12.26
C ILE A 155 20.46 -16.60 13.51
N ILE A 156 20.00 -16.97 14.70
CA ILE A 156 20.72 -16.67 15.95
C ILE A 156 21.92 -17.61 16.15
N THR A 157 21.89 -18.81 15.59
CA THR A 157 22.95 -19.82 15.81
C THR A 157 24.24 -19.49 15.05
N GLN A 158 24.16 -18.74 13.94
CA GLN A 158 25.33 -18.37 13.14
C GLN A 158 26.12 -17.18 13.70
N THR A 159 25.53 -16.37 14.58
CA THR A 159 26.16 -15.18 15.18
C THR A 159 26.84 -15.46 16.52
N TYR A 160 26.64 -16.64 17.10
CA TYR A 160 27.21 -17.03 18.40
C TYR A 160 27.96 -18.37 18.30
N ALA A 161 28.92 -18.47 17.39
CA ALA A 161 30.00 -19.43 17.56
C ALA A 161 30.96 -18.89 18.65
N PRO A 162 31.22 -19.62 19.75
CA PRO A 162 32.13 -19.15 20.79
C PRO A 162 33.57 -19.21 20.25
N ALA A 163 34.19 -18.04 20.09
CA ALA A 163 35.63 -17.94 19.88
C ALA A 163 36.32 -18.48 21.16
N THR A 164 36.94 -19.64 21.05
CA THR A 164 37.76 -20.21 22.12
C THR A 164 39.03 -19.40 22.31
N ASN A 165 39.16 -18.84 23.52
CA ASN A 165 40.39 -18.58 24.28
C ASN A 165 41.52 -17.81 23.62
N LEU A 166 41.65 -16.50 23.95
CA LEU A 166 42.91 -15.89 24.41
C LEU A 166 42.60 -14.71 25.36
N ILE A 167 43.06 -14.82 26.61
CA ILE A 167 43.22 -13.71 27.58
C ILE A 167 44.72 -13.32 27.48
N PRO A 168 45.11 -12.02 27.41
CA PRO A 168 45.43 -11.31 28.65
C PRO A 168 45.14 -9.79 28.71
N THR A 169 44.70 -9.41 29.91
CA THR A 169 44.95 -8.17 30.69
C THR A 169 44.25 -6.85 30.36
N PRO A 170 43.86 -6.08 31.41
CA PRO A 170 43.09 -4.84 31.29
C PRO A 170 44.01 -3.60 31.28
N SER A 171 43.89 -2.78 30.24
CA SER A 171 44.41 -1.41 30.24
C SER A 171 43.25 -0.43 30.19
N THR A 172 43.01 0.17 31.34
CA THR A 172 42.15 1.34 31.56
C THR A 172 42.68 2.52 30.74
N GLN A 173 41.90 3.00 29.78
CA GLN A 173 41.94 4.40 29.32
C GLN A 173 40.59 4.77 28.72
N PHE A 174 39.75 5.41 29.55
CA PHE A 174 38.60 6.15 29.05
C PHE A 174 39.12 7.39 28.30
N PRO A 175 38.62 7.71 27.09
CA PRO A 175 38.84 9.02 26.51
C PRO A 175 38.16 10.09 27.38
N PRO A 176 38.77 11.26 27.58
CA PRO A 176 38.17 12.33 28.38
C PRO A 176 36.87 12.81 27.72
N ILE A 177 35.79 12.84 28.51
CA ILE A 177 34.53 13.49 28.16
C ILE A 177 34.79 14.99 28.02
N VAL A 178 34.68 15.50 26.80
CA VAL A 178 34.71 16.94 26.53
C VAL A 178 33.36 17.52 26.95
N PRO A 179 33.31 18.52 27.86
CA PRO A 179 32.05 19.18 28.23
C PRO A 179 31.52 20.03 27.05
N PRO A 180 30.19 20.15 26.90
CA PRO A 180 29.60 20.97 25.85
C PRO A 180 29.89 22.46 26.12
N GLN A 181 30.49 23.13 25.14
CA GLN A 181 30.75 24.56 25.18
C GLN A 181 29.44 25.36 25.00
N PRO A 182 29.26 26.49 25.70
CA PRO A 182 28.08 27.33 25.62
C PRO A 182 27.97 28.04 24.26
N ILE A 183 26.74 28.09 23.74
CA ILE A 183 26.38 28.75 22.49
C ILE A 183 26.50 30.26 22.69
N HIS A 184 27.48 30.90 22.05
CA HIS A 184 27.53 32.36 21.95
C HIS A 184 26.61 32.84 20.80
N PRO A 185 25.83 33.92 21.00
CA PRO A 185 25.02 34.51 19.95
C PRO A 185 25.91 35.28 18.96
N THR A 186 25.89 34.89 17.69
CA THR A 186 26.56 35.65 16.62
C THR A 186 25.79 36.95 16.37
N SER A 187 26.49 38.06 16.55
CA SER A 187 26.07 39.42 16.29
C SER A 187 25.95 39.74 14.79
N LEU A 188 24.97 40.58 14.50
CA LEU A 188 24.73 41.36 13.29
C LEU A 188 25.99 42.00 12.67
N LEU A 189 26.02 42.03 11.33
CA LEU A 189 26.59 43.10 10.49
C LEU A 189 25.91 42.98 9.11
N SER A 190 25.14 44.00 8.71
CA SER A 190 25.47 44.98 7.65
C SER A 190 25.01 44.54 6.25
N ASN A 191 24.36 45.32 5.38
CA ASN A 191 23.93 46.72 5.37
C ASN A 191 22.93 46.90 4.21
N ASN A 192 22.06 47.91 4.34
CA ASN A 192 21.30 48.53 3.25
C ASN A 192 22.23 49.10 2.17
N GLU A 193 21.81 49.13 0.90
CA GLU A 193 21.58 50.40 0.17
C GLU A 193 20.89 50.24 -1.20
N ILE A 194 20.15 51.30 -1.52
CA ILE A 194 19.24 51.54 -2.64
C ILE A 194 20.02 52.21 -3.78
N ILE A 195 19.77 51.86 -5.05
CA ILE A 195 19.95 52.79 -6.17
C ILE A 195 18.77 52.70 -7.15
N ILE A 196 18.02 53.80 -7.22
CA ILE A 196 17.09 54.19 -8.28
C ILE A 196 17.90 54.96 -9.33
N GLN A 197 17.68 54.71 -10.62
CA GLN A 197 17.94 55.72 -11.64
C GLN A 197 16.95 55.63 -12.81
N SER A 198 16.22 56.73 -12.99
CA SER A 198 15.28 57.01 -14.08
C SER A 198 16.00 57.59 -15.30
N LYS A 199 15.46 57.37 -16.50
CA LYS A 199 15.45 58.34 -17.61
C LYS A 199 14.39 57.97 -18.67
N GLU A 200 13.43 58.88 -18.84
CA GLU A 200 12.48 59.05 -19.97
C GLU A 200 13.21 59.53 -21.26
N PRO A 201 12.58 59.80 -22.45
CA PRO A 201 11.13 59.90 -22.79
C PRO A 201 10.73 59.26 -24.16
N THR A 202 9.42 59.27 -24.50
CA THR A 202 8.84 59.99 -25.67
C THR A 202 7.52 59.37 -26.16
N ILE A 203 6.53 60.26 -26.29
CA ILE A 203 5.16 60.10 -26.80
C ILE A 203 5.17 59.89 -28.33
N VAL A 204 4.40 58.93 -28.87
CA VAL A 204 3.66 59.12 -30.14
C VAL A 204 2.30 58.41 -30.07
N THR A 205 1.26 59.23 -30.16
CA THR A 205 -0.16 58.93 -30.36
C THR A 205 -0.44 58.57 -31.83
N ALA A 206 -1.24 57.53 -32.13
CA ALA A 206 -2.26 57.59 -33.20
C ALA A 206 -3.14 56.31 -33.27
N SER A 207 -4.44 56.60 -33.32
CA SER A 207 -5.67 55.80 -33.48
C SER A 207 -5.73 54.62 -34.48
N PRO A 208 -6.80 53.79 -34.37
CA PRO A 208 -7.08 52.66 -35.23
C PRO A 208 -7.82 53.06 -36.52
N ARG A 209 -7.80 52.19 -37.53
CA ARG A 209 -8.72 52.28 -38.68
C ARG A 209 -9.32 50.91 -39.02
N PRO A 210 -10.64 50.83 -39.28
CA PRO A 210 -11.34 49.59 -39.55
C PRO A 210 -11.43 49.28 -41.05
N ALA A 211 -11.85 48.05 -41.35
CA ALA A 211 -12.73 47.71 -42.47
C ALA A 211 -13.70 46.63 -41.99
#